data_AF-A0A4V2KRC5-F1
#
_entry.id   AF-A0A4V2KRC5-F1
#
_cell.length_a   1.000
_cell.length_b   1.000
_cell.length_c   1.000
_cell.angle_alpha   90.00
_cell.angle_beta   90.00
_cell.angle_gamma   90.00
#
_symmetry.space_group_name_H-M   'P 1'
#
loop_
_entity.id
_entity.type
_entity.pdbx_description
1 polymer ?
#
loop_
_entity_poly.entity_id
_entity_poly.type
_entity_poly.pdbx_seq_one_letter_code
_entity_poly.pdbx_strand_id
1 'polypeptide(L)'
;MGISLDDEQQLALARFRVALADIAPEIPETEANYPTALREELGLDTVSIWAIATQLERLAKVDLNDDLICQATHVSQLCEAIKTPVPSDLDPSANTAKQAKASTSEVQPAHPSQLEEDSQLASAADLRALFDA
;
A
#
# COMPACT_ATOMS: atom_id res chain seq x y z
N MET A 1 -12.50 -5.53 -31.10
CA MET A 1 -12.09 -6.83 -30.51
C MET A 1 -12.46 -6.78 -29.05
N GLY A 2 -13.51 -7.50 -28.63
CA GLY A 2 -13.85 -7.62 -27.22
C GLY A 2 -12.91 -8.62 -26.58
N ILE A 3 -12.05 -8.16 -25.68
CA ILE A 3 -11.23 -9.05 -24.88
C ILE A 3 -12.19 -9.64 -23.84
N SER A 4 -12.55 -10.92 -24.01
CA SER A 4 -13.30 -11.63 -22.97
C SER A 4 -12.36 -11.85 -21.80
N LEU A 5 -12.49 -11.02 -20.77
CA LEU A 5 -11.78 -11.16 -19.50
C LEU A 5 -12.37 -12.35 -18.75
N ASP A 6 -11.53 -13.24 -18.23
CA ASP A 6 -11.96 -14.35 -17.38
C ASP A 6 -12.56 -13.83 -16.06
N ASP A 7 -13.37 -14.63 -15.36
CA ASP A 7 -14.04 -14.23 -14.09
C ASP A 7 -13.05 -13.71 -13.04
N GLU A 8 -11.86 -14.32 -12.95
CA GLU A 8 -10.78 -13.89 -12.04
C GLU A 8 -10.24 -12.50 -12.41
N GLN A 9 -10.16 -12.22 -13.71
CA GLN A 9 -9.69 -10.93 -14.22
C GLN A 9 -10.74 -9.84 -13.94
N GLN A 10 -12.01 -10.15 -14.16
CA GLN A 10 -13.11 -9.24 -13.84
C GLN A 10 -13.16 -8.93 -12.35
N LEU A 11 -12.92 -9.93 -11.50
CA LEU A 11 -12.86 -9.75 -10.05
C LEU A 11 -11.65 -8.88 -9.63
N ALA A 12 -10.47 -9.13 -10.21
CA ALA A 12 -9.28 -8.31 -9.94
C ALA A 12 -9.51 -6.84 -10.37
N LEU A 13 -10.10 -6.62 -11.54
CA LEU A 13 -10.44 -5.28 -12.03
C LEU A 13 -11.49 -4.60 -11.14
N ALA A 14 -12.50 -5.34 -10.66
CA ALA A 14 -13.48 -4.80 -9.74
C ALA A 14 -12.83 -4.36 -8.42
N ARG A 15 -11.92 -5.17 -7.86
CA ARG A 15 -11.13 -4.79 -6.66
C ARG A 15 -10.28 -3.56 -6.92
N PHE A 16 -9.66 -3.46 -8.09
CA PHE A 16 -8.89 -2.28 -8.50
C PHE A 16 -9.78 -1.03 -8.55
N ARG A 17 -10.97 -1.12 -9.16
CA ARG A 17 -11.92 0.02 -9.23
C ARG A 17 -12.38 0.46 -7.84
N VAL A 18 -12.63 -0.48 -6.94
CA VAL A 18 -12.96 -0.17 -5.55
C VAL A 18 -11.81 0.56 -4.86
N ALA A 19 -10.56 0.11 -5.03
CA ALA A 19 -9.40 0.78 -4.48
C ALA A 19 -9.19 2.17 -5.11
N LEU A 20 -9.40 2.30 -6.42
CA LEU A 20 -9.29 3.57 -7.14
C LEU A 20 -10.31 4.59 -6.64
N ALA A 21 -11.57 4.18 -6.46
CA ALA A 21 -12.62 5.07 -5.96
C ALA A 21 -12.38 5.56 -4.52
N ASP A 22 -11.59 4.81 -3.73
CA ASP A 22 -11.22 5.19 -2.36
C ASP A 22 -10.03 6.17 -2.35
N ILE A 23 -9.01 5.92 -3.18
CA ILE A 23 -7.76 6.70 -3.18
C ILE A 23 -7.83 7.92 -4.10
N ALA A 24 -8.44 7.78 -5.27
CA ALA A 24 -8.56 8.81 -6.31
C ALA A 24 -10.01 8.89 -6.83
N PRO A 25 -10.98 9.29 -5.98
CA PRO A 25 -12.40 9.38 -6.34
C PRO A 25 -12.69 10.33 -7.51
N GLU A 26 -11.76 11.23 -7.84
CA GLU A 26 -11.85 12.11 -9.00
C GLU A 26 -11.73 11.38 -10.34
N ILE A 27 -11.15 10.17 -10.34
CA ILE A 27 -10.98 9.35 -11.55
C ILE A 27 -12.19 8.42 -11.68
N PRO A 28 -12.96 8.49 -12.77
CA PRO A 28 -14.10 7.61 -12.94
C PRO A 28 -13.65 6.16 -13.22
N GLU A 29 -14.32 5.21 -12.59
CA GLU A 29 -14.06 3.77 -12.72
C GLU A 29 -14.16 3.23 -14.15
N THR A 30 -14.85 3.95 -15.05
CA THR A 30 -14.97 3.61 -16.47
C THR A 30 -13.66 3.76 -17.24
N GLU A 31 -12.76 4.62 -16.76
CA GLU A 31 -11.44 4.84 -17.37
C GLU A 31 -10.43 3.75 -16.96
N ALA A 32 -10.65 3.13 -15.80
CA ALA A 32 -9.84 2.02 -15.29
C ALA A 32 -10.16 0.71 -16.04
N ASN A 33 -9.32 0.39 -17.03
CA ASN A 33 -9.34 -0.85 -17.80
C ASN A 33 -7.98 -1.56 -17.69
N TYR A 34 -7.94 -2.86 -18.00
CA TYR A 34 -6.71 -3.67 -17.95
C TYR A 34 -5.50 -3.08 -18.68
N PRO A 35 -5.63 -2.62 -19.94
CA PRO A 35 -4.50 -2.07 -20.67
C PRO A 35 -4.23 -0.61 -20.33
N THR A 36 -5.00 0.00 -19.42
CA THR A 36 -4.84 1.43 -19.10
C THR A 36 -3.50 1.66 -18.39
N ALA A 37 -2.78 2.69 -18.83
CA ALA A 37 -1.54 3.13 -18.20
C ALA A 37 -1.82 3.90 -16.90
N LEU A 38 -1.20 3.48 -15.79
CA LEU A 38 -1.44 4.05 -14.46
C LEU A 38 -1.04 5.53 -14.39
N ARG A 39 0.12 5.87 -14.95
CA ARG A 39 0.70 7.22 -14.84
C ARG A 39 0.25 8.13 -15.98
N GLU A 40 0.22 7.61 -17.20
CA GLU A 40 -0.02 8.41 -18.40
C GLU A 40 -1.51 8.66 -18.67
N GLU A 41 -2.36 7.66 -18.42
CA GLU A 41 -3.80 7.78 -18.68
C GLU A 41 -4.57 8.13 -17.41
N LEU A 42 -4.34 7.43 -16.30
CA LEU A 42 -5.02 7.72 -15.03
C LEU A 42 -4.38 8.87 -14.24
N GLY A 43 -3.18 9.34 -14.63
CA GLY A 43 -2.52 10.45 -13.93
C GLY A 43 -2.08 10.11 -12.50
N LEU A 44 -1.99 8.83 -12.14
CA LEU A 44 -1.64 8.41 -10.79
C LEU A 44 -0.16 8.67 -10.51
N ASP A 45 0.11 9.37 -9.41
CA ASP A 45 1.47 9.52 -8.91
C ASP A 45 1.94 8.24 -8.18
N THR A 46 3.22 8.21 -7.83
CA THR A 46 3.83 7.02 -7.20
C THR A 46 3.19 6.69 -5.85
N VAL A 47 2.84 7.70 -5.04
CA VAL A 47 2.20 7.49 -3.74
C VAL A 47 0.80 6.93 -3.92
N SER A 48 0.04 7.45 -4.88
CA SER A 48 -1.30 6.93 -5.21
C SER A 48 -1.23 5.46 -5.67
N ILE A 49 -0.25 5.09 -6.50
CA ILE A 49 -0.03 3.70 -6.92
C ILE A 49 0.25 2.80 -5.70
N TRP A 50 1.10 3.24 -4.78
CA TRP A 50 1.39 2.50 -3.54
C TRP A 50 0.16 2.36 -2.63
N ALA A 51 -0.64 3.41 -2.49
CA ALA A 51 -1.86 3.38 -1.70
C ALA A 51 -2.89 2.40 -2.29
N ILE A 52 -3.05 2.41 -3.63
CA ILE A 52 -3.88 1.44 -4.34
C ILE A 52 -3.35 0.02 -4.13
N ALA A 53 -2.04 -0.21 -4.28
CA ALA A 53 -1.45 -1.52 -4.06
C ALA A 53 -1.72 -2.04 -2.63
N THR A 54 -1.52 -1.21 -1.63
CA THR A 54 -1.81 -1.54 -0.22
C THR A 54 -3.28 -1.91 0.00
N GLN A 55 -4.19 -1.20 -0.68
CA GLN A 55 -5.63 -1.49 -0.59
C GLN A 55 -5.98 -2.79 -1.34
N LEU A 56 -5.33 -3.07 -2.46
CA LEU A 56 -5.49 -4.31 -3.20
C LEU A 56 -5.02 -5.53 -2.38
N GLU A 57 -3.88 -5.42 -1.68
CA GLU A 57 -3.40 -6.45 -0.75
C GLU A 57 -4.44 -6.76 0.31
N ARG A 58 -5.05 -5.72 0.90
CA ARG A 58 -6.12 -5.87 1.90
C ARG A 58 -7.36 -6.55 1.32
N LEU A 59 -7.78 -6.17 0.10
CA LEU A 59 -8.98 -6.70 -0.55
C LEU A 59 -8.81 -8.15 -1.01
N ALA A 60 -7.63 -8.50 -1.53
CA ALA A 60 -7.32 -9.83 -2.05
C ALA A 60 -6.68 -10.76 -0.99
N LYS A 61 -6.29 -10.23 0.18
CA LYS A 61 -5.55 -10.94 1.23
C LYS A 61 -4.27 -11.60 0.70
N VAL A 62 -3.53 -10.85 -0.11
CA VAL A 62 -2.23 -11.24 -0.67
C VAL A 62 -1.21 -10.15 -0.37
N ASP A 63 0.06 -10.53 -0.37
CA ASP A 63 1.17 -9.59 -0.34
C ASP A 63 1.68 -9.38 -1.78
N LEU A 64 1.78 -8.12 -2.20
CA LEU A 64 2.33 -7.72 -3.49
C LEU A 64 3.84 -7.49 -3.34
N ASN A 65 4.59 -7.78 -4.41
CA ASN A 65 6.02 -7.51 -4.41
C ASN A 65 6.28 -6.01 -4.62
N ASP A 66 7.03 -5.38 -3.71
CA ASP A 66 7.43 -3.98 -3.77
C ASP A 66 8.07 -3.59 -5.12
N ASP A 67 8.90 -4.47 -5.70
CA ASP A 67 9.51 -4.25 -7.01
C ASP A 67 8.45 -4.18 -8.12
N LEU A 68 7.40 -4.99 -8.01
CA LEU A 68 6.29 -4.98 -8.95
C LEU A 68 5.49 -3.68 -8.83
N ILE A 69 5.22 -3.21 -7.60
CA ILE A 69 4.50 -1.95 -7.37
C ILE A 69 5.30 -0.77 -7.94
N CYS A 70 6.61 -0.75 -7.71
CA CYS A 70 7.50 0.29 -8.22
C CYS A 70 7.56 0.33 -9.75
N GLN A 71 7.55 -0.83 -10.39
CA GLN A 71 7.69 -0.98 -11.84
C GLN A 71 6.33 -1.05 -12.58
N ALA A 72 5.22 -1.07 -11.84
CA ALA A 72 3.89 -1.14 -12.42
C ALA A 72 3.61 0.08 -13.30
N THR A 73 3.44 -0.18 -14.60
CA THR A 73 3.10 0.85 -15.59
C THR A 73 1.63 0.78 -16.01
N HIS A 74 1.02 -0.40 -15.90
CA HIS A 74 -0.33 -0.67 -16.37
C HIS A 74 -1.17 -1.33 -15.27
N VAL A 75 -2.48 -1.09 -15.31
CA VAL A 75 -3.46 -1.70 -14.39
C VAL A 75 -3.37 -3.23 -14.42
N SER A 76 -3.14 -3.80 -15.61
CA SER A 76 -2.96 -5.24 -15.80
C SER A 76 -1.96 -5.85 -14.82
N GLN A 77 -0.78 -5.24 -14.64
CA GLN A 77 0.28 -5.80 -13.80
C GLN A 77 -0.15 -5.94 -12.32
N LEU A 78 -0.83 -4.92 -11.79
CA LEU A 78 -1.36 -4.96 -10.44
C LEU A 78 -2.49 -5.98 -10.32
N CYS A 79 -3.40 -6.00 -11.31
CA CYS A 79 -4.50 -6.96 -11.33
C CYS A 79 -4.02 -8.41 -11.45
N GLU A 80 -2.98 -8.69 -12.24
CA GLU A 80 -2.39 -10.03 -12.37
C GLU A 80 -1.80 -10.52 -11.06
N ALA A 81 -1.17 -9.64 -10.28
CA ALA A 81 -0.58 -9.98 -9.01
C ALA A 81 -1.62 -10.32 -7.92
N ILE A 82 -2.86 -9.87 -8.09
CA ILE A 82 -3.99 -10.19 -7.18
C ILE A 82 -5.00 -11.18 -7.79
N LYS A 83 -4.66 -11.84 -8.91
CA LYS A 83 -5.44 -12.95 -9.47
C LYS A 83 -5.32 -14.15 -8.53
N THR A 84 -6.06 -14.09 -7.44
CA THR A 84 -6.30 -15.24 -6.56
C THR A 84 -7.55 -15.95 -7.02
N PRO A 85 -7.54 -17.28 -7.17
CA PRO A 85 -8.78 -18.02 -7.31
C PRO A 85 -9.61 -17.74 -6.05
N VAL A 86 -10.87 -17.35 -6.22
CA VAL A 86 -11.81 -17.33 -5.11
C VAL A 86 -11.86 -18.77 -4.59
N PRO A 87 -11.40 -19.06 -3.36
CA PRO A 87 -11.60 -20.40 -2.83
C PRO A 87 -13.12 -20.62 -2.84
N SER A 88 -13.60 -21.59 -3.61
CA SER A 88 -15.01 -21.99 -3.63
C SER A 88 -15.47 -22.61 -2.30
N ASP A 89 -14.68 -22.42 -1.24
CA ASP A 89 -14.89 -22.95 0.10
C ASP A 89 -15.78 -22.00 0.90
N LEU A 90 -17.04 -21.95 0.50
CA LEU A 90 -18.13 -21.75 1.44
C LEU A 90 -18.65 -23.14 1.85
N ASP A 91 -17.75 -23.99 2.36
CA ASP A 91 -18.17 -25.14 3.15
C ASP A 91 -18.17 -24.67 4.63
N PRO A 92 -19.33 -24.51 5.28
CA PRO A 92 -19.42 -24.03 6.67
C PRO A 92 -18.92 -25.06 7.71
N SER A 93 -18.01 -25.95 7.33
CA SER A 93 -17.65 -27.16 8.08
C SER A 93 -16.14 -27.35 8.20
N ALA A 94 -15.42 -26.35 8.69
CA ALA A 94 -14.02 -26.54 9.12
C ALA A 94 -13.63 -25.60 10.27
N ASN A 95 -14.36 -25.71 11.38
CA ASN A 95 -13.81 -25.34 12.68
C ASN A 95 -12.99 -26.53 13.20
N THR A 96 -11.66 -26.43 13.31
CA THR A 96 -10.82 -26.99 14.41
C THR A 96 -9.33 -26.61 14.24
N ALA A 97 -8.95 -25.53 14.93
CA ALA A 97 -7.89 -25.42 15.96
C ALA A 97 -6.44 -25.94 15.76
N LYS A 98 -5.52 -25.08 16.28
CA LYS A 98 -4.15 -25.31 16.84
C LYS A 98 -3.01 -25.37 15.81
N GLN A 99 -1.84 -24.74 15.99
CA GLN A 99 -1.16 -24.35 17.23
C GLN A 99 -0.08 -23.29 16.97
N ALA A 100 0.14 -22.46 17.98
CA ALA A 100 1.20 -21.47 18.11
C ALA A 100 2.62 -22.04 17.95
N LYS A 101 3.54 -21.18 17.46
CA LYS A 101 4.90 -21.09 18.00
C LYS A 101 5.29 -19.63 18.14
N ALA A 102 5.14 -19.15 19.37
CA ALA A 102 5.98 -18.08 19.89
C ALA A 102 7.44 -18.54 19.85
N SER A 103 8.34 -17.65 19.46
CA SER A 103 9.74 -17.70 19.86
C SER A 103 10.15 -16.28 20.22
N THR A 104 9.83 -15.96 21.47
CA THR A 104 10.49 -14.94 22.27
C THR A 104 11.98 -15.29 22.37
N SER A 105 12.84 -14.38 21.91
CA SER A 105 14.18 -14.22 22.44
C SER A 105 14.30 -12.78 22.92
N GLU A 106 13.93 -12.57 24.18
CA GLU A 106 14.23 -11.39 24.97
C GLU A 106 15.31 -11.79 25.97
N VAL A 107 16.52 -11.20 25.91
CA VAL A 107 17.39 -10.89 27.07
C VAL A 107 18.33 -9.73 26.69
N GLN A 108 17.85 -8.49 26.86
CA GLN A 108 18.30 -7.44 27.81
C GLN A 108 19.81 -7.27 28.24
N PRO A 109 20.21 -6.18 28.95
CA PRO A 109 21.09 -5.09 28.46
C PRO A 109 22.39 -4.87 29.27
N ALA A 110 23.35 -4.11 28.72
CA ALA A 110 24.43 -3.35 29.40
C ALA A 110 25.18 -2.57 28.28
N HIS A 111 25.57 -1.31 28.35
CA HIS A 111 26.06 -0.49 29.46
C HIS A 111 26.06 1.00 29.01
N PRO A 112 26.03 1.98 29.94
CA PRO A 112 25.99 3.40 29.62
C PRO A 112 27.39 3.94 29.29
N SER A 113 27.46 4.97 28.45
CA SER A 113 28.59 5.89 28.41
C SER A 113 28.06 7.30 28.31
N GLN A 114 28.14 7.98 29.45
CA GLN A 114 28.09 9.42 29.59
C GLN A 114 29.09 10.05 28.61
N LEU A 115 28.63 11.04 27.85
CA LEU A 115 29.35 12.30 27.70
C LEU A 115 28.33 13.39 28.04
N GLU A 116 28.30 13.73 29.33
CA GLU A 116 27.95 15.08 29.76
C GLU A 116 29.04 16.03 29.25
N GLU A 117 28.62 17.14 28.65
CA GLU A 117 29.19 18.48 28.78
C GLU A 117 28.32 19.36 27.88
N ASP A 118 27.27 19.94 28.46
CA ASP A 118 27.30 21.32 28.97
C ASP A 118 27.63 22.31 27.85
N SER A 119 26.58 22.91 27.25
CA SER A 119 26.65 24.32 26.89
C SER A 119 25.26 24.88 26.58
N GLN A 120 24.71 25.50 27.63
CA GLN A 120 24.14 26.86 27.60
C GLN A 120 22.82 27.11 26.87
N LEU A 121 21.77 27.14 27.71
CA LEU A 121 20.73 28.16 27.69
C LEU A 121 21.33 29.58 27.67
N ALA A 122 21.18 30.28 26.55
CA ALA A 122 21.07 31.74 26.40
C ALA A 122 20.75 32.00 24.91
N SER A 123 19.85 32.86 24.47
CA SER A 123 19.06 33.88 25.11
C SER A 123 17.83 34.12 24.22
N ALA A 124 16.71 34.50 24.84
CA ALA A 124 15.62 35.16 24.15
C ALA A 124 16.10 36.44 23.45
N ALA A 125 15.35 36.84 22.42
CA ALA A 125 15.38 38.12 21.70
C ALA A 125 16.38 38.27 20.54
N ASP A 126 16.03 37.75 19.35
CA ASP A 126 16.46 38.37 18.09
C ASP A 126 15.55 38.00 16.89
N LEU A 127 14.28 38.41 16.93
CA LEU A 127 13.39 38.34 15.74
C LEU A 127 12.57 39.62 15.53
N ARG A 128 12.93 40.73 16.20
CA ARG A 128 12.21 42.01 16.08
C ARG A 128 13.00 43.11 15.37
N ALA A 129 14.20 42.81 14.87
CA ALA A 129 15.04 43.76 14.14
C ALA A 129 15.01 43.59 12.60
N LEU A 130 14.26 42.62 12.06
CA LEU A 130 14.21 42.37 10.61
C LEU A 130 13.11 43.16 9.86
N PHE A 131 12.30 43.96 10.55
CA PHE A 131 11.14 44.66 9.97
C PHE A 131 11.17 46.19 10.10
N ASP A 132 12.30 46.79 10.50
CA ASP A 132 12.44 48.26 10.53
C ASP A 132 13.80 48.71 9.95
N ALA A 133 14.01 48.44 8.67
CA ALA A 133 15.04 49.08 7.86
C ALA A 133 14.44 49.54 6.53
#